data_AF-A0A1N7KPF3-F1
#
_entry.id   AF-A0A1N7KPF3-F1
#
_cell.length_a   1.000
_cell.length_b   1.000
_cell.length_c   1.000
_cell.angle_alpha   90.00
_cell.angle_beta   90.00
_cell.angle_gamma   90.00
#
_symmetry.space_group_name_H-M   'P 1'
#
loop_
_entity.id
_entity.type
_entity.pdbx_description
1 polymer ?
#
loop_
_entity_poly.entity_id
_entity_poly.type
_entity_poly.pdbx_seq_one_letter_code
_entity_poly.pdbx_strand_id
1 'polypeptide(L)'
;MELENFKELWNKDTGLDQPEISLEKQRDIHSPIQMLKINMKTEFWLMLVTLPLLLISVPFASADSNIKTISAFVTVLTVGFITYFYSRFLKLYKLLQKNSINTNYDLFNLKTQLLISKEIYISYYISYIPLAFLLSLIKINFHFDIEYNLAIFGISFLITLLLVCFIIKYWIYYMYGRYIDDVISLVDELNGLEVKPKAEKKKTWFERSQKFFMNKMGVKGNILNTVIWFVSVYIFIILFLTFVLLIIIIIGAKLDFIDVVGLQRALDRVN
;
A
#
# COMPACT_ATOMS: atom_id res chain seq x y z
N MET A 1 32.48 -32.82 -25.71
CA MET A 1 31.45 -33.15 -24.70
C MET A 1 30.26 -33.72 -25.46
N GLU A 2 29.99 -35.01 -25.27
CA GLU A 2 28.95 -35.74 -26.00
C GLU A 2 27.57 -35.51 -25.38
N LEU A 3 26.53 -35.54 -26.21
CA LEU A 3 25.13 -35.30 -25.81
C LEU A 3 24.68 -36.23 -24.67
N GLU A 4 25.28 -37.42 -24.58
CA GLU A 4 25.05 -38.39 -23.51
C GLU A 4 25.53 -37.89 -22.15
N ASN A 5 26.68 -37.21 -22.07
CA ASN A 5 27.14 -36.57 -20.83
C ASN A 5 26.18 -35.47 -20.37
N PHE A 6 25.59 -34.72 -21.31
CA PHE A 6 24.56 -33.73 -20.99
C PHE A 6 23.26 -34.37 -20.51
N LYS A 7 22.84 -35.47 -21.13
CA LYS A 7 21.63 -36.22 -20.71
C LYS A 7 21.81 -36.88 -19.35
N GLU A 8 23.03 -37.35 -19.05
CA GLU A 8 23.39 -37.96 -17.77
C GLU A 8 23.47 -36.90 -16.66
N LEU A 9 24.11 -35.74 -16.93
CA LEU A 9 24.08 -34.58 -16.04
C LEU A 9 22.66 -34.05 -15.81
N TRP A 10 21.86 -33.93 -16.87
CA TRP A 10 20.46 -33.50 -16.78
C TRP A 10 19.62 -34.49 -15.99
N ASN A 11 19.74 -35.79 -16.22
CA ASN A 11 19.04 -36.82 -15.45
C ASN A 11 19.47 -36.88 -13.98
N LYS A 12 20.73 -36.54 -13.68
CA LYS A 12 21.27 -36.44 -12.32
C LYS A 12 20.77 -35.19 -11.58
N ASP A 13 20.53 -34.09 -12.31
CA ASP A 13 19.91 -32.85 -11.80
C ASP A 13 18.37 -32.91 -11.76
N THR A 14 17.73 -33.70 -12.64
CA THR A 14 16.29 -33.99 -12.63
C THR A 14 15.93 -35.21 -11.80
N GLY A 15 16.82 -35.63 -10.87
CA GLY A 15 16.54 -36.66 -9.89
C GLY A 15 15.20 -36.39 -9.20
N LEU A 16 14.38 -37.43 -9.12
CA LEU A 16 12.96 -37.44 -8.73
C LEU A 16 12.62 -36.83 -7.35
N ASP A 17 13.60 -36.38 -6.58
CA ASP A 17 13.42 -35.71 -5.30
C ASP A 17 14.20 -34.41 -5.32
N GLN A 18 13.54 -33.31 -5.67
CA GLN A 18 14.06 -31.98 -5.34
C GLN A 18 14.32 -31.98 -3.83
N PRO A 19 15.50 -31.52 -3.36
CA PRO A 19 15.91 -31.72 -1.98
C PRO A 19 14.82 -31.17 -1.05
N GLU A 20 14.19 -32.05 -0.29
CA GLU A 20 13.14 -31.68 0.65
C GLU A 20 13.74 -30.79 1.74
N ILE A 21 13.10 -29.65 1.95
CA ILE A 21 13.50 -28.70 2.97
C ILE A 21 13.27 -29.35 4.34
N SER A 22 14.23 -29.24 5.26
CA SER A 22 14.05 -29.79 6.62
C SER A 22 12.83 -29.18 7.32
N LEU A 23 12.12 -29.97 8.13
CA LEU A 23 10.88 -29.57 8.82
C LEU A 23 11.06 -28.33 9.71
N GLU A 24 12.24 -28.16 10.31
CA GLU A 24 12.57 -26.98 11.12
C GLU A 24 12.63 -25.70 10.27
N LYS A 25 13.27 -25.79 9.10
CA LYS A 25 13.35 -24.70 8.12
C LYS A 25 11.99 -24.38 7.47
N GLN A 26 11.14 -25.38 7.27
CA GLN A 26 9.76 -25.17 6.82
C GLN A 26 8.94 -24.38 7.86
N ARG A 27 9.15 -24.64 9.16
CA ARG A 27 8.49 -23.93 10.27
C ARG A 27 8.91 -22.45 10.33
N ASP A 28 10.17 -22.15 10.06
CA ASP A 28 10.69 -20.78 10.08
C ASP A 28 10.13 -19.92 8.95
N ILE A 29 9.93 -20.49 7.76
CA ILE A 29 9.26 -19.82 6.63
C ILE A 29 7.75 -19.65 6.88
N HIS A 30 7.11 -20.57 7.62
CA HIS A 30 5.68 -20.50 7.89
C HIS A 30 5.29 -19.25 8.68
N SER A 31 6.14 -18.77 9.58
CA SER A 31 5.87 -17.59 10.42
C SER A 31 5.65 -16.30 9.61
N PRO A 32 6.60 -15.83 8.77
CA PRO A 32 6.41 -14.63 7.96
C PRO A 32 5.32 -14.81 6.89
N ILE A 33 5.14 -16.02 6.34
CA ILE A 33 4.03 -16.31 5.40
C ILE A 33 2.66 -16.21 6.09
N GLN A 34 2.53 -16.73 7.31
CA GLN A 34 1.30 -16.60 8.10
C GLN A 34 0.98 -15.13 8.36
N MET A 35 1.99 -14.33 8.69
CA MET A 35 1.80 -12.91 8.91
C MET A 35 1.35 -12.17 7.64
N LEU A 36 1.95 -12.52 6.50
CA LEU A 36 1.54 -12.02 5.19
C LEU A 36 0.06 -12.36 4.92
N LYS A 37 -0.36 -13.61 5.18
CA LYS A 37 -1.77 -14.04 5.04
C LYS A 37 -2.73 -13.25 5.93
N ILE A 38 -2.36 -13.01 7.19
CA ILE A 38 -3.17 -12.25 8.15
C ILE A 38 -3.31 -10.79 7.69
N ASN A 39 -2.21 -10.17 7.28
CA ASN A 39 -2.18 -8.80 6.79
C ASN A 39 -3.03 -8.66 5.52
N MET A 40 -2.88 -9.57 4.56
CA MET A 40 -3.71 -9.65 3.35
C MET A 40 -5.20 -9.75 3.68
N LYS A 41 -5.58 -10.63 4.61
CA LYS A 41 -6.99 -10.79 5.02
C LYS A 41 -7.51 -9.52 5.70
N THR A 42 -6.69 -8.87 6.51
CA THR A 42 -7.06 -7.61 7.20
C THR A 42 -7.30 -6.49 6.19
N GLU A 43 -6.40 -6.34 5.21
CA GLU A 43 -6.55 -5.34 4.15
C GLU A 43 -7.79 -5.60 3.29
N PHE A 44 -8.12 -6.84 2.99
CA PHE A 44 -9.36 -7.18 2.30
C PHE A 44 -10.61 -6.67 3.05
N TRP A 45 -10.69 -6.91 4.36
CA TRP A 45 -11.80 -6.42 5.18
C TRP A 45 -11.83 -4.90 5.26
N LEU A 46 -10.67 -4.25 5.43
CA LEU A 46 -10.58 -2.78 5.41
C LEU A 46 -11.03 -2.20 4.08
N MET A 47 -10.62 -2.81 2.96
CA MET A 47 -11.02 -2.40 1.61
C MET A 47 -12.52 -2.59 1.42
N LEU A 48 -13.10 -3.71 1.85
CA LEU A 48 -14.53 -3.97 1.73
C LEU A 48 -15.39 -2.90 2.43
N VAL A 49 -14.89 -2.34 3.54
CA VAL A 49 -15.57 -1.27 4.28
C VAL A 49 -15.31 0.10 3.66
N THR A 50 -14.07 0.43 3.34
CA THR A 50 -13.66 1.80 2.93
C THR A 50 -13.93 2.11 1.46
N LEU A 51 -13.82 1.10 0.59
CA LEU A 51 -13.90 1.27 -0.87
C LEU A 51 -15.31 1.64 -1.36
N PRO A 52 -16.40 1.03 -0.87
CA PRO A 52 -17.75 1.45 -1.24
C PRO A 52 -18.05 2.90 -0.79
N LEU A 53 -17.61 3.29 0.40
CA LEU A 53 -17.76 4.67 0.90
C LEU A 53 -17.12 5.68 -0.06
N LEU A 54 -15.94 5.35 -0.57
CA LEU A 54 -15.19 6.21 -1.49
C LEU A 54 -15.81 6.22 -2.89
N LEU A 55 -16.16 5.05 -3.45
CA LEU A 55 -16.68 4.95 -4.81
C LEU A 55 -18.11 5.47 -4.97
N ILE A 56 -18.94 5.36 -3.94
CA ILE A 56 -20.31 5.90 -3.99
C ILE A 56 -20.28 7.42 -3.84
N SER A 57 -19.39 7.98 -3.04
CA SER A 57 -19.39 9.44 -2.80
C SER A 57 -18.91 10.26 -4.00
N VAL A 58 -17.96 9.77 -4.80
CA VAL A 58 -17.30 10.57 -5.85
C VAL A 58 -18.24 10.94 -7.03
N PRO A 59 -19.01 10.03 -7.64
CA PRO A 59 -19.88 10.36 -8.76
C PRO A 59 -21.01 11.33 -8.41
N PHE A 60 -21.43 11.37 -7.14
CA PHE A 60 -22.52 12.22 -6.66
C PHE A 60 -22.01 13.47 -5.90
N ALA A 61 -20.70 13.74 -5.95
CA ALA A 61 -20.10 14.88 -5.26
C ALA A 61 -20.42 16.24 -5.88
N SER A 62 -20.97 16.29 -7.11
CA SER A 62 -21.34 17.53 -7.80
C SER A 62 -22.73 17.45 -8.42
N ALA A 63 -23.45 18.58 -8.43
CA ALA A 63 -24.73 18.74 -9.11
C ALA A 63 -24.58 19.00 -10.62
N ASP A 64 -23.38 19.39 -11.09
CA ASP A 64 -23.09 19.65 -12.50
C ASP A 64 -23.04 18.33 -13.30
N SER A 65 -23.80 18.26 -14.40
CA SER A 65 -23.92 17.07 -15.25
C SER A 65 -22.62 16.68 -15.97
N ASN A 66 -21.80 17.64 -16.36
CA ASN A 66 -20.52 17.39 -17.02
C ASN A 66 -19.51 16.82 -16.02
N ILE A 67 -19.41 17.45 -14.84
CA ILE A 67 -18.55 16.97 -13.75
C ILE A 67 -18.98 15.56 -13.32
N LYS A 68 -20.29 15.33 -13.20
CA LYS A 68 -20.84 14.01 -12.86
C LYS A 68 -20.47 12.93 -13.89
N THR A 69 -20.51 13.26 -15.18
CA THR A 69 -20.15 12.32 -16.26
C THR A 69 -18.66 11.98 -16.23
N ILE A 70 -17.79 13.00 -16.07
CA ILE A 70 -16.35 12.80 -15.92
C ILE A 70 -16.06 11.96 -14.67
N SER A 71 -16.71 12.27 -13.55
CA SER A 71 -16.55 11.53 -12.31
C SER A 71 -16.97 10.08 -12.40
N ALA A 72 -18.09 9.81 -13.07
CA ALA A 72 -18.53 8.45 -13.32
C ALA A 72 -17.52 7.68 -14.16
N PHE A 73 -17.00 8.27 -15.24
CA PHE A 73 -16.01 7.64 -16.11
C PHE A 73 -14.70 7.32 -15.35
N VAL A 74 -14.15 8.28 -14.61
CA VAL A 74 -12.94 8.07 -13.79
C VAL A 74 -13.18 6.99 -12.74
N THR A 75 -14.34 7.00 -12.09
CA THR A 75 -14.70 5.98 -11.09
C THR A 75 -14.74 4.58 -11.71
N VAL A 76 -15.35 4.41 -12.89
CA VAL A 76 -15.38 3.12 -13.61
C VAL A 76 -13.97 2.65 -13.98
N LEU A 77 -13.11 3.55 -14.49
CA LEU A 77 -11.72 3.20 -14.79
C LEU A 77 -10.96 2.77 -13.52
N THR A 78 -11.10 3.52 -12.43
CA THR A 78 -10.48 3.18 -11.14
C THR A 78 -10.96 1.82 -10.63
N VAL A 79 -12.26 1.51 -10.73
CA VAL A 79 -12.80 0.18 -10.40
C VAL A 79 -12.17 -0.91 -11.27
N GLY A 80 -11.98 -0.66 -12.56
CA GLY A 80 -11.30 -1.60 -13.47
C GLY A 80 -9.86 -1.90 -13.01
N PHE A 81 -9.08 -0.85 -12.70
CA PHE A 81 -7.71 -1.00 -12.21
C PHE A 81 -7.66 -1.73 -10.86
N ILE A 82 -8.51 -1.34 -9.91
CA ILE A 82 -8.63 -2.00 -8.60
C ILE A 82 -8.94 -3.48 -8.78
N THR A 83 -9.91 -3.82 -9.63
CA THR A 83 -10.30 -5.21 -9.90
C THR A 83 -9.12 -6.00 -10.48
N TYR A 84 -8.39 -5.42 -11.44
CA TYR A 84 -7.21 -6.05 -12.02
C TYR A 84 -6.13 -6.32 -10.97
N PHE A 85 -5.72 -5.31 -10.19
CA PHE A 85 -4.69 -5.48 -9.17
C PHE A 85 -5.14 -6.43 -8.06
N TYR A 86 -6.41 -6.36 -7.65
CA TYR A 86 -6.98 -7.26 -6.65
C TYR A 86 -7.04 -8.72 -7.14
N SER A 87 -7.25 -8.96 -8.44
CA SER A 87 -7.16 -10.32 -9.00
C SER A 87 -5.77 -10.93 -8.83
N ARG A 88 -4.71 -10.11 -8.99
CA ARG A 88 -3.32 -10.52 -8.79
C ARG A 88 -3.02 -10.78 -7.31
N PHE A 89 -3.56 -9.94 -6.42
CA PHE A 89 -3.52 -10.14 -4.98
C PHE A 89 -4.14 -11.49 -4.58
N LEU A 90 -5.32 -11.82 -5.11
CA LEU A 90 -5.98 -13.11 -4.84
C LEU A 90 -5.17 -14.30 -5.35
N LYS A 91 -4.51 -14.17 -6.50
CA LYS A 91 -3.62 -15.22 -7.04
C LYS A 91 -2.46 -15.49 -6.09
N LEU A 92 -1.82 -14.45 -5.54
CA LEU A 92 -0.79 -14.61 -4.52
C LEU A 92 -1.36 -15.26 -3.26
N TYR A 93 -2.51 -14.79 -2.78
CA TYR A 93 -3.12 -15.32 -1.56
C TYR A 93 -3.40 -16.83 -1.67
N LYS A 94 -3.95 -17.27 -2.81
CA LYS A 94 -4.17 -18.69 -3.11
C LYS A 94 -2.87 -19.48 -3.18
N LEU A 95 -1.80 -18.90 -3.74
CA LEU A 95 -0.47 -19.53 -3.76
C LEU A 95 0.05 -19.72 -2.34
N LEU A 96 -0.02 -18.69 -1.50
CA LEU A 96 0.44 -18.77 -0.11
C LEU A 96 -0.35 -19.80 0.70
N GLN A 97 -1.64 -19.99 0.40
CA GLN A 97 -2.47 -21.00 1.08
C GLN A 97 -2.10 -22.45 0.74
N LYS A 98 -1.46 -22.71 -0.41
CA LYS A 98 -0.97 -24.05 -0.71
C LYS A 98 0.21 -24.35 0.22
N ASN A 99 0.04 -25.35 1.09
CA ASN A 99 1.04 -25.74 2.10
C ASN A 99 2.24 -26.50 1.52
N SER A 100 2.33 -26.66 0.20
CA SER A 100 3.42 -27.37 -0.47
C SER A 100 4.53 -26.38 -0.84
N ILE A 101 5.33 -25.96 0.15
CA ILE A 101 6.68 -25.43 -0.11
C ILE A 101 7.62 -26.59 0.21
N ASN A 102 7.51 -27.65 -0.58
CA ASN A 102 8.25 -28.88 -0.27
C ASN A 102 9.56 -28.92 -1.04
N THR A 103 9.68 -28.10 -2.09
CA THR A 103 10.79 -28.16 -3.02
C THR A 103 11.49 -26.81 -3.21
N ASN A 104 12.74 -26.85 -3.69
CA ASN A 104 13.48 -25.65 -4.09
C ASN A 104 12.81 -24.88 -5.24
N TYR A 105 12.11 -25.58 -6.15
CA TYR A 105 11.33 -24.93 -7.21
C TYR A 105 10.17 -24.11 -6.63
N ASP A 106 9.46 -24.66 -5.64
CA ASP A 106 8.38 -23.94 -4.95
C ASP A 106 8.90 -22.70 -4.21
N LEU A 107 10.07 -22.79 -3.58
CA LEU A 107 10.74 -21.65 -2.94
C LEU A 107 11.11 -20.55 -3.94
N PHE A 108 11.69 -20.91 -5.09
CA PHE A 108 12.08 -19.94 -6.10
C PHE A 108 10.86 -19.28 -6.77
N ASN A 109 9.84 -20.07 -7.06
CA ASN A 109 8.57 -19.56 -7.56
C ASN A 109 7.92 -18.62 -6.54
N LEU A 110 7.90 -19.00 -5.26
CA LEU A 110 7.39 -18.14 -4.18
C LEU A 110 8.15 -16.81 -4.11
N LYS A 111 9.49 -16.83 -4.11
CA LYS A 111 10.34 -15.63 -4.13
C LYS A 111 9.97 -14.71 -5.30
N THR A 112 9.87 -15.28 -6.51
CA THR A 112 9.53 -14.53 -7.72
C THR A 112 8.14 -13.90 -7.63
N GLN A 113 7.14 -14.67 -7.17
CA GLN A 113 5.76 -14.17 -7.02
C GLN A 113 5.64 -13.09 -5.95
N LEU A 114 6.40 -13.17 -4.85
CA LEU A 114 6.41 -12.14 -3.81
C LEU A 114 7.03 -10.83 -4.30
N LEU A 115 8.13 -10.89 -5.06
CA LEU A 115 8.75 -9.70 -5.67
C LEU A 115 7.81 -9.01 -6.67
N ILE A 116 7.19 -9.77 -7.57
CA ILE A 116 6.21 -9.23 -8.52
C ILE A 116 5.02 -8.62 -7.76
N SER A 117 4.55 -9.30 -6.72
CA SER A 117 3.41 -8.83 -5.95
C SER A 117 3.71 -7.53 -5.22
N LYS A 118 4.91 -7.35 -4.68
CA LYS A 118 5.37 -6.10 -4.03
C LYS A 118 5.16 -4.89 -4.93
N GLU A 119 5.54 -4.99 -6.21
CA GLU A 119 5.35 -3.91 -7.19
C GLU A 119 3.88 -3.71 -7.58
N ILE A 120 3.11 -4.81 -7.66
CA ILE A 120 1.66 -4.75 -7.91
C ILE A 120 0.94 -4.03 -6.77
N TYR A 121 1.33 -4.24 -5.52
CA TYR A 121 0.78 -3.49 -4.38
C TYR A 121 1.03 -2.00 -4.50
N ILE A 122 2.26 -1.59 -4.84
CA ILE A 122 2.57 -0.17 -5.05
C ILE A 122 1.67 0.41 -6.15
N SER A 123 1.54 -0.31 -7.26
CA SER A 123 0.70 0.10 -8.39
C SER A 123 -0.79 0.21 -8.02
N TYR A 124 -1.28 -0.71 -7.19
CA TYR A 124 -2.64 -0.66 -6.65
C TYR A 124 -2.90 0.63 -5.87
N TYR A 125 -2.02 1.03 -4.96
CA TYR A 125 -2.19 2.28 -4.21
C TYR A 125 -2.08 3.53 -5.11
N ILE A 126 -1.22 3.52 -6.13
CA ILE A 126 -1.08 4.61 -7.10
C ILE A 126 -2.37 4.79 -7.93
N SER A 127 -3.11 3.71 -8.20
CA SER A 127 -4.35 3.76 -9.00
C SER A 127 -5.47 4.61 -8.38
N TYR A 128 -5.38 4.95 -7.09
CA TYR A 128 -6.31 5.83 -6.40
C TYR A 128 -6.02 7.33 -6.62
N ILE A 129 -4.82 7.69 -7.10
CA ILE A 129 -4.41 9.10 -7.26
C ILE A 129 -5.35 9.88 -8.20
N PRO A 130 -5.73 9.38 -9.40
CA PRO A 130 -6.64 10.11 -10.28
C PRO A 130 -8.00 10.40 -9.63
N LEU A 131 -8.51 9.46 -8.85
CA LEU A 131 -9.79 9.59 -8.16
C LEU A 131 -9.72 10.63 -7.03
N ALA A 132 -8.62 10.62 -6.26
CA ALA A 132 -8.36 11.62 -5.22
C ALA A 132 -8.17 13.04 -5.79
N PHE A 133 -7.47 13.16 -6.93
CA PHE A 133 -7.29 14.42 -7.64
C PHE A 133 -8.64 15.00 -8.09
N LEU A 134 -9.47 14.18 -8.75
CA LEU A 134 -10.80 14.58 -9.20
C LEU A 134 -11.68 15.05 -8.02
N LEU A 135 -11.72 14.30 -6.93
CA LEU A 135 -12.51 14.68 -5.74
C LEU A 135 -12.05 16.04 -5.18
N SER A 136 -10.75 16.32 -5.24
CA SER A 136 -10.18 17.58 -4.77
C SER A 136 -10.61 18.75 -5.66
N LEU A 137 -10.64 18.56 -6.99
CA LEU A 137 -11.13 19.55 -7.94
C LEU A 137 -12.62 19.86 -7.75
N ILE A 138 -13.45 18.83 -7.50
CA ILE A 138 -14.89 19.00 -7.27
C ILE A 138 -15.15 19.87 -6.04
N LYS A 139 -14.47 19.59 -4.91
CA LYS A 139 -14.67 20.31 -3.65
C LYS A 139 -14.34 21.80 -3.74
N ILE A 140 -13.40 22.17 -4.61
CA ILE A 140 -12.98 23.55 -4.78
C ILE A 140 -13.96 24.33 -5.66
N ASN A 141 -14.94 23.64 -6.27
CA ASN A 141 -15.91 24.16 -7.22
C ASN A 141 -15.18 24.79 -8.42
N PHE A 142 -15.32 24.19 -9.61
CA PHE A 142 -14.56 24.51 -10.85
C PHE A 142 -14.56 26.00 -11.31
N HIS A 143 -15.18 26.91 -10.56
CA HIS A 143 -15.17 28.36 -10.76
C HIS A 143 -13.96 29.00 -10.06
N PHE A 144 -12.83 28.98 -10.75
CA PHE A 144 -11.64 29.71 -10.39
C PHE A 144 -11.86 31.22 -10.46
N ASP A 145 -11.69 31.94 -9.34
CA ASP A 145 -11.12 33.30 -9.37
C ASP A 145 -9.59 33.16 -9.42
N ILE A 146 -8.94 33.80 -10.41
CA ILE A 146 -8.14 33.09 -11.43
C ILE A 146 -6.66 32.82 -11.13
N GLU A 147 -6.00 33.32 -10.08
CA GLU A 147 -4.54 33.08 -9.94
C GLU A 147 -4.12 32.50 -8.58
N TYR A 148 -4.57 33.10 -7.48
CA TYR A 148 -4.15 32.68 -6.14
C TYR A 148 -4.70 31.31 -5.72
N ASN A 149 -5.93 31.00 -6.11
CA ASN A 149 -6.58 29.74 -5.74
C ASN A 149 -5.94 28.53 -6.43
N LEU A 150 -5.45 28.68 -7.66
CA LEU A 150 -4.81 27.60 -8.42
C LEU A 150 -3.41 27.28 -7.89
N ALA A 151 -2.63 28.30 -7.53
CA ALA A 151 -1.31 28.11 -6.92
C ALA A 151 -1.40 27.45 -5.53
N ILE A 152 -2.33 27.93 -4.68
CA ILE A 152 -2.57 27.35 -3.35
C ILE A 152 -3.05 25.90 -3.48
N PHE A 153 -3.96 25.62 -4.41
CA PHE A 153 -4.40 24.25 -4.71
C PHE A 153 -3.24 23.37 -5.19
N GLY A 154 -2.46 23.82 -6.18
CA GLY A 154 -1.36 23.04 -6.73
C GLY A 154 -0.31 22.68 -5.69
N ILE A 155 0.09 23.64 -4.85
CA ILE A 155 1.07 23.43 -3.78
C ILE A 155 0.51 22.50 -2.70
N SER A 156 -0.72 22.73 -2.23
CA SER A 156 -1.34 21.88 -1.20
C SER A 156 -1.58 20.45 -1.70
N PHE A 157 -1.99 20.29 -2.97
CA PHE A 157 -2.15 18.99 -3.61
C PHE A 157 -0.81 18.26 -3.76
N LEU A 158 0.25 18.96 -4.16
CA LEU A 158 1.59 18.37 -4.26
C LEU A 158 2.12 17.90 -2.89
N ILE A 159 1.98 18.72 -1.85
CA ILE A 159 2.35 18.35 -0.47
C ILE A 159 1.56 17.12 -0.02
N THR A 160 0.26 17.09 -0.31
CA THR A 160 -0.62 15.96 -0.01
C THR A 160 -0.15 14.69 -0.72
N LEU A 161 0.16 14.76 -2.02
CA LEU A 161 0.66 13.63 -2.79
C LEU A 161 1.99 13.09 -2.25
N LEU A 162 2.93 13.98 -1.89
CA LEU A 162 4.21 13.56 -1.31
C LEU A 162 4.02 12.87 0.04
N LEU A 163 3.16 13.42 0.90
CA LEU A 163 2.84 12.83 2.19
C LEU A 163 2.18 11.45 2.03
N VAL A 164 1.18 11.34 1.15
CA VAL A 164 0.49 10.08 0.86
C VAL A 164 1.46 9.04 0.27
N CYS A 165 2.33 9.44 -0.67
CA CYS A 165 3.37 8.56 -1.21
C CYS A 165 4.31 8.03 -0.11
N PHE A 166 4.74 8.89 0.81
CA PHE A 166 5.59 8.50 1.94
C PHE A 166 4.89 7.50 2.85
N ILE A 167 3.63 7.75 3.18
CA ILE A 167 2.80 6.90 4.04
C ILE A 167 2.52 5.55 3.37
N ILE A 168 2.20 5.52 2.08
CA ILE A 168 2.00 4.28 1.32
C ILE A 168 3.27 3.44 1.33
N LYS A 169 4.43 4.06 1.06
CA LYS A 169 5.73 3.35 1.12
C LYS A 169 5.99 2.77 2.51
N TYR A 170 5.72 3.55 3.56
CA TYR A 170 5.82 3.10 4.94
C TYR A 170 4.88 1.89 5.19
N TRP A 171 3.61 2.02 4.82
CA TRP A 171 2.59 0.98 4.99
C TRP A 171 2.96 -0.32 4.28
N ILE A 172 3.33 -0.24 3.00
CA ILE A 172 3.74 -1.41 2.20
C ILE A 172 4.96 -2.09 2.82
N TYR A 173 5.94 -1.33 3.30
CA TYR A 173 7.12 -1.90 3.94
C TYR A 173 6.75 -2.72 5.19
N TYR A 174 5.90 -2.20 6.08
CA TYR A 174 5.55 -2.91 7.32
C TYR A 174 4.54 -4.03 7.14
N MET A 175 3.57 -3.85 6.25
CA MET A 175 2.52 -4.86 6.02
C MET A 175 3.01 -6.03 5.18
N TYR A 176 3.92 -5.77 4.24
CA TYR A 176 4.35 -6.76 3.25
C TYR A 176 5.87 -6.83 3.12
N GLY A 177 6.53 -5.70 2.82
CA GLY A 177 7.93 -5.65 2.42
C GLY A 177 8.87 -6.36 3.39
N ARG A 178 8.71 -6.13 4.69
CA ARG A 178 9.53 -6.78 5.73
C ARG A 178 9.36 -8.30 5.72
N TYR A 179 8.13 -8.80 5.71
CA TYR A 179 7.86 -10.24 5.70
C TYR A 179 8.29 -10.89 4.39
N ILE A 180 8.15 -10.18 3.27
CA ILE A 180 8.67 -10.61 1.97
C ILE A 180 10.19 -10.72 2.02
N ASP A 181 10.88 -9.70 2.52
CA ASP A 181 12.34 -9.71 2.66
C ASP A 181 12.80 -10.81 3.64
N ASP A 182 12.03 -11.10 4.68
CA ASP A 182 12.26 -12.22 5.59
C ASP A 182 12.14 -13.57 4.87
N VAL A 183 11.07 -13.78 4.08
CA VAL A 183 10.90 -15.00 3.27
C VAL A 183 12.02 -15.13 2.23
N ILE A 184 12.38 -14.05 1.54
CA ILE A 184 13.47 -14.07 0.54
C ILE A 184 14.80 -14.42 1.18
N SER A 185 15.11 -13.82 2.33
CA SER A 185 16.34 -14.11 3.08
C SER A 185 16.42 -15.58 3.49
N LEU A 186 15.30 -16.16 3.96
CA LEU A 186 15.22 -17.57 4.30
C LEU A 186 15.37 -18.46 3.07
N VAL A 187 14.73 -18.11 1.95
CA VAL A 187 14.86 -18.83 0.67
C VAL A 187 16.32 -18.82 0.18
N ASP A 188 17.01 -17.68 0.31
CA ASP A 188 18.39 -17.54 -0.13
C ASP A 188 19.37 -18.33 0.75
N GLU A 189 19.15 -18.33 2.07
CA GLU A 189 19.88 -19.18 3.03
C GLU A 189 19.70 -20.67 2.72
N LEU A 190 18.49 -21.09 2.36
CA LEU A 190 18.19 -22.49 2.01
C LEU A 190 18.87 -22.94 0.73
N ASN A 191 19.07 -22.03 -0.21
CA ASN A 191 19.79 -22.31 -1.46
C ASN A 191 21.31 -22.14 -1.34
N GLY A 192 21.83 -21.92 -0.12
CA GLY A 192 23.27 -21.76 0.12
C GLY A 192 23.86 -20.46 -0.41
N LEU A 193 23.03 -19.46 -0.69
CA LEU A 193 23.49 -18.13 -1.11
C LEU A 193 23.97 -17.34 0.12
N GLU A 194 25.07 -16.60 -0.03
CA GLU A 194 25.56 -15.72 1.04
C GLU A 194 24.52 -14.65 1.38
N VAL A 195 23.90 -14.79 2.55
CA VAL A 195 22.93 -13.82 3.06
C VAL A 195 23.70 -12.71 3.77
N LYS A 196 23.56 -11.47 3.29
CA LYS A 196 24.10 -10.30 4.00
C LYS A 196 23.47 -10.22 5.40
N PRO A 197 24.26 -10.06 6.47
CA PRO A 197 23.71 -9.93 7.82
C PRO A 197 22.74 -8.74 7.87
N LYS A 198 21.52 -8.99 8.34
CA LYS A 198 20.51 -7.94 8.52
C LYS A 198 21.04 -6.93 9.53
N ALA A 199 21.26 -5.70 9.11
CA ALA A 199 21.53 -4.60 10.03
C ALA A 199 20.39 -4.51 11.04
N GLU A 200 20.70 -4.52 12.34
CA GLU A 200 19.73 -4.34 13.40
C GLU A 200 19.12 -2.93 13.31
N LYS A 201 18.02 -2.81 12.58
CA LYS A 201 17.27 -1.55 12.50
C LYS A 201 16.56 -1.32 13.82
N LYS A 202 16.63 -0.08 14.34
CA LYS A 202 15.86 0.33 15.52
C LYS A 202 14.38 0.03 15.29
N LYS A 203 13.78 -0.72 16.22
CA LYS A 203 12.35 -1.06 16.17
C LYS A 203 11.51 0.20 16.15
N THR A 204 10.72 0.36 15.09
CA THR A 204 9.86 1.53 14.91
C THR A 204 8.62 1.46 15.79
N TRP A 205 7.89 2.57 15.87
CA TRP A 205 6.67 2.68 16.67
C TRP A 205 5.61 1.64 16.27
N PHE A 206 5.45 1.37 14.97
CA PHE A 206 4.56 0.32 14.47
C PHE A 206 4.96 -1.05 15.03
N GLU A 207 6.24 -1.40 14.99
CA GLU A 207 6.71 -2.70 15.47
C GLU A 207 6.58 -2.87 16.99
N ARG A 208 6.82 -1.80 17.75
CA ARG A 208 6.68 -1.81 19.21
C ARG A 208 5.24 -2.04 19.63
N SER A 209 4.32 -1.30 19.01
CA SER A 209 2.87 -1.44 19.26
C SER A 209 2.36 -2.79 18.79
N GLN A 210 2.75 -3.23 17.59
CA GLN A 210 2.44 -4.56 17.07
C GLN A 210 2.87 -5.67 18.03
N LYS A 211 4.12 -5.64 18.52
CA LYS A 211 4.62 -6.62 19.50
C LYS A 211 3.81 -6.58 20.80
N PHE A 212 3.47 -5.40 21.30
CA PHE A 212 2.66 -5.25 22.50
C PHE A 212 1.27 -5.89 22.34
N PHE A 213 0.56 -5.57 21.26
CA PHE A 213 -0.77 -6.12 21.02
C PHE A 213 -0.74 -7.62 20.73
N MET A 214 0.28 -8.09 20.01
CA MET A 214 0.46 -9.50 19.69
C MET A 214 0.78 -10.33 20.95
N ASN A 215 1.57 -9.80 21.89
CA ASN A 215 1.82 -10.45 23.17
C ASN A 215 0.56 -10.56 24.04
N LYS A 216 -0.36 -9.58 23.95
CA LYS A 216 -1.57 -9.54 24.78
C LYS A 216 -2.75 -10.32 24.20
N MET A 217 -2.93 -10.30 22.88
CA MET A 217 -4.14 -10.80 22.20
C MET A 217 -3.84 -11.68 20.97
N GLY A 218 -2.57 -12.06 20.76
CA GLY A 218 -2.16 -12.88 19.62
C GLY A 218 -2.49 -12.23 18.28
N VAL A 219 -2.99 -13.03 17.33
CA VAL A 219 -3.36 -12.59 15.97
C VAL A 219 -4.42 -11.49 15.98
N LYS A 220 -5.40 -11.54 16.89
CA LYS A 220 -6.43 -10.49 17.02
C LYS A 220 -5.81 -9.16 17.42
N GLY A 221 -4.75 -9.19 18.23
CA GLY A 221 -3.99 -8.00 18.59
C GLY A 221 -3.27 -7.36 17.41
N ASN A 222 -2.68 -8.17 16.52
CA ASN A 222 -2.08 -7.65 15.29
C ASN A 222 -3.11 -6.94 14.41
N ILE A 223 -4.29 -7.56 14.22
CA ILE A 223 -5.39 -6.95 13.44
C ILE A 223 -5.79 -5.61 14.05
N LEU A 224 -5.99 -5.56 15.38
CA LEU A 224 -6.35 -4.33 16.08
C LEU A 224 -5.28 -3.25 15.93
N ASN A 225 -4.00 -3.59 16.07
CA ASN A 225 -2.90 -2.67 15.88
C ASN A 225 -2.90 -2.06 14.48
N THR A 226 -3.08 -2.89 13.46
CA THR A 226 -3.16 -2.45 12.05
C THR A 226 -4.32 -1.48 11.83
N VAL A 227 -5.51 -1.77 12.38
CA VAL A 227 -6.68 -0.88 12.29
C VAL A 227 -6.43 0.45 13.00
N ILE A 228 -5.87 0.43 14.22
CA ILE A 228 -5.53 1.64 14.98
C ILE A 228 -4.54 2.50 14.21
N TRP A 229 -3.49 1.90 13.63
CA TRP A 229 -2.52 2.64 12.83
C TRP A 229 -3.12 3.22 11.56
N PHE A 230 -3.98 2.46 10.87
CA PHE A 230 -4.68 2.96 9.69
C PHE A 230 -5.51 4.22 10.03
N VAL A 231 -6.30 4.18 11.10
CA VAL A 231 -7.11 5.32 11.55
C VAL A 231 -6.23 6.48 12.05
N SER A 232 -5.18 6.19 12.83
CA SER A 232 -4.29 7.22 13.37
C SER A 232 -3.53 7.96 12.27
N VAL A 233 -3.09 7.25 11.23
CA VAL A 233 -2.46 7.85 10.05
C VAL A 233 -3.42 8.76 9.32
N TYR A 234 -4.68 8.36 9.17
CA TYR A 234 -5.71 9.20 8.55
C TYR A 234 -5.93 10.51 9.33
N ILE A 235 -6.06 10.42 10.66
CA ILE A 235 -6.17 11.59 11.54
C ILE A 235 -4.92 12.47 11.45
N PHE A 236 -3.73 11.85 11.43
CA PHE A 236 -2.46 12.57 11.29
C PHE A 236 -2.37 13.34 9.97
N ILE A 237 -2.78 12.74 8.84
CA ILE A 237 -2.83 13.42 7.55
C ILE A 237 -3.72 14.65 7.63
N ILE A 238 -4.93 14.52 8.19
CA ILE A 238 -5.87 15.65 8.32
C ILE A 238 -5.26 16.77 9.17
N LEU A 239 -4.73 16.44 10.35
CA LEU A 239 -4.13 17.45 11.24
C LEU A 239 -2.92 18.13 10.60
N PHE A 240 -2.05 17.35 9.95
CA PHE A 240 -0.87 17.86 9.27
C PHE A 240 -1.25 18.79 8.11
N LEU A 241 -2.22 18.41 7.27
CA LEU A 241 -2.67 19.24 6.16
C LEU A 241 -3.36 20.52 6.64
N THR A 242 -4.19 20.45 7.68
CA THR A 242 -4.79 21.64 8.30
C THR A 242 -3.72 22.59 8.83
N PHE A 243 -2.70 22.06 9.49
CA PHE A 243 -1.58 22.86 10.00
C PHE A 243 -0.76 23.52 8.87
N VAL A 244 -0.46 22.78 7.80
CA VAL A 244 0.24 23.31 6.63
C VAL A 244 -0.59 24.41 5.95
N LEU A 245 -1.90 24.21 5.78
CA LEU A 245 -2.79 25.23 5.22
C LEU A 245 -2.81 26.50 6.08
N LEU A 246 -2.88 26.36 7.41
CA LEU A 246 -2.80 27.52 8.32
C LEU A 246 -1.49 28.28 8.16
N ILE A 247 -0.35 27.58 8.05
CA ILE A 247 0.94 28.23 7.79
C ILE A 247 0.94 28.98 6.45
N ILE A 248 0.43 28.35 5.38
CA ILE A 248 0.36 28.98 4.06
C ILE A 248 -0.49 30.25 4.12
N ILE A 249 -1.64 30.21 4.81
CA ILE A 249 -2.52 31.38 4.97
C ILE A 249 -1.82 32.49 5.76
N ILE A 250 -1.17 32.16 6.90
CA ILE A 250 -0.46 33.15 7.74
C ILE A 250 0.68 33.81 6.98
N ILE A 251 1.50 33.03 6.27
CA ILE A 251 2.62 33.54 5.48
C ILE A 251 2.11 34.36 4.30
N GLY A 252 1.08 33.87 3.59
CA GLY A 252 0.48 34.57 2.46
C GLY A 252 -0.14 35.91 2.86
N ALA A 253 -0.79 35.98 4.02
CA ALA A 253 -1.29 37.23 4.58
C ALA A 253 -0.18 38.20 4.98
N LYS A 254 0.93 37.69 5.56
CA LYS A 254 2.08 38.53 5.95
C LYS A 254 2.86 39.11 4.77
N LEU A 255 2.82 38.44 3.63
CA LEU A 255 3.50 38.86 2.40
C LEU A 255 2.57 39.59 1.41
N ASP A 256 1.38 40.00 1.85
CA ASP A 256 0.33 40.63 1.03
C ASP A 256 -0.09 39.84 -0.23
N PHE A 257 0.18 38.52 -0.25
CA PHE A 257 -0.26 37.62 -1.32
C PHE A 257 -1.70 37.14 -1.10
N ILE A 258 -2.25 37.26 0.11
CA ILE A 258 -3.61 36.83 0.45
C ILE A 258 -4.33 37.98 1.16
N ASP A 259 -5.39 38.52 0.53
CA ASP A 259 -6.31 39.44 1.19
C ASP A 259 -7.18 38.68 2.21
N VAL A 260 -6.87 38.87 3.49
CA VAL A 260 -7.58 38.25 4.62
C VAL A 260 -9.07 38.62 4.63
N VAL A 261 -9.41 39.84 4.22
CA VAL A 261 -10.80 40.33 4.18
C VAL A 261 -11.56 39.70 3.00
N GLY A 262 -10.88 39.47 1.88
CA GLY A 262 -11.40 38.71 0.74
C GLY A 262 -11.61 37.23 1.06
N LEU A 263 -10.64 36.60 1.74
CA LEU A 263 -10.71 35.20 2.17
C LEU A 263 -11.86 34.96 3.17
N GLN A 264 -12.03 35.86 4.15
CA GLN A 264 -13.11 35.76 5.13
C GLN A 264 -14.49 35.90 4.47
N ARG A 265 -14.65 36.84 3.53
CA ARG A 265 -15.87 36.98 2.73
C ARG A 265 -16.15 35.76 1.84
N ALA A 266 -15.12 35.07 1.35
CA ALA A 266 -15.28 33.84 0.59
C ALA A 266 -15.71 32.67 1.49
N LEU A 267 -15.13 32.53 2.69
CA LEU A 267 -15.54 31.52 3.67
C LEU A 267 -16.99 31.70 4.13
N ASP A 268 -17.40 32.95 4.41
CA ASP A 268 -18.75 33.28 4.85
C ASP A 268 -19.83 33.04 3.77
N ARG A 269 -19.44 32.90 2.49
CA ARG A 269 -20.35 32.52 1.39
C ARG A 269 -20.51 31.01 1.22
N VAL A 270 -19.61 30.21 1.79
CA VAL A 270 -19.58 28.75 1.64
C VAL A 270 -20.28 28.04 2.82
N ASN A 271 -20.43 28.72 3.96
CA ASN A 271 -21.28 28.31 5.09
C ASN A 271 -22.73 28.81 4.94
#